data_AF-A0A7X8VQP7-F1
#
_entry.id   AF-A0A7X8VQP7-F1
#
_cell.length_a   1.000
_cell.length_b   1.000
_cell.length_c   1.000
_cell.angle_alpha   90.00
_cell.angle_beta   90.00
_cell.angle_gamma   90.00
#
_symmetry.space_group_name_H-M   'P 1'
#
loop_
_entity.id
_entity.type
_entity.pdbx_description
1 polymer ?
#
loop_
_entity_poly.entity_id
_entity_poly.type
_entity_poly.pdbx_seq_one_letter_code
_entity_poly.pdbx_strand_id
1 'polypeptide(L)'
;MSKKIVQRFSFFAFLLLFSLLQAAEVKSVKYVFLFIGDGMSIPQRMMTDEYLQRTEKRGLLINQLECQGLTRTSAANAFITDSAASGTAIACGEKTNNGRIGMDASGKNKLVSSAEVARDN
;
A
#
# COMPACT_ATOMS: atom_id res chain seq x y z
N MET A 1 -34.04 -40.18 -1.41
CA MET A 1 -33.02 -39.18 -1.78
C MET A 1 -31.68 -39.90 -2.02
N SER A 2 -31.01 -39.71 -3.16
CA SER A 2 -29.79 -40.46 -3.49
C SER A 2 -28.64 -40.15 -2.52
N LYS A 3 -27.93 -41.18 -2.03
CA LYS A 3 -26.76 -41.03 -1.13
C LYS A 3 -25.71 -40.04 -1.68
N LYS A 4 -25.60 -39.93 -3.01
CA LYS A 4 -24.69 -38.99 -3.70
C LYS A 4 -25.09 -37.52 -3.52
N ILE A 5 -26.39 -37.23 -3.40
CA ILE A 5 -26.90 -35.86 -3.18
C ILE A 5 -26.64 -35.43 -1.74
N VAL A 6 -26.84 -36.33 -0.77
CA VAL A 6 -26.54 -36.07 0.65
C VAL A 6 -25.05 -35.80 0.87
N GLN A 7 -24.16 -36.59 0.26
CA GLN A 7 -22.71 -36.36 0.35
C GLN A 7 -22.27 -35.02 -0.25
N ARG A 8 -22.82 -34.62 -1.40
CA ARG A 8 -22.50 -33.33 -2.03
C ARG A 8 -22.97 -32.16 -1.18
N PHE A 9 -24.14 -32.26 -0.56
CA PHE A 9 -24.66 -31.23 0.31
C PHE A 9 -23.85 -31.11 1.60
N SER A 10 -23.48 -32.24 2.24
CA SER A 10 -22.61 -32.24 3.42
C SER A 10 -21.22 -31.66 3.13
N PHE A 11 -20.63 -31.96 1.97
CA PHE A 11 -19.34 -31.39 1.58
C PHE A 11 -19.43 -29.87 1.37
N PHE A 12 -20.50 -29.41 0.72
CA PHE A 12 -20.72 -27.98 0.52
C PHE A 12 -20.98 -27.23 1.83
N ALA A 13 -21.77 -27.82 2.73
CA ALA A 13 -21.99 -27.28 4.07
C ALA A 13 -20.71 -27.24 4.90
N PHE A 14 -19.84 -28.25 4.78
CA PHE A 14 -18.53 -28.26 5.43
C PHE A 14 -17.60 -27.17 4.89
N LEU A 15 -17.55 -26.97 3.57
CA LEU A 15 -16.80 -25.87 2.94
C LEU A 15 -17.26 -24.50 3.42
N LEU A 16 -18.58 -24.31 3.56
CA LEU A 16 -19.19 -23.06 4.00
C LEU A 16 -18.96 -22.80 5.50
N LEU A 17 -18.93 -23.86 6.31
CA LEU A 17 -18.59 -23.78 7.73
C LEU A 17 -17.09 -23.48 7.92
N PHE A 18 -16.23 -24.10 7.11
CA PHE A 18 -14.78 -23.88 7.17
C PHE A 18 -14.39 -22.46 6.76
N SER A 19 -15.05 -21.86 5.76
CA SER A 19 -14.82 -20.47 5.37
C SER A 19 -15.27 -19.47 6.44
N LEU A 20 -16.38 -19.74 7.12
CA LEU A 20 -16.85 -18.92 8.26
C LEU A 20 -15.90 -19.00 9.46
N LEU A 21 -15.31 -20.17 9.73
CA LEU A 21 -14.28 -20.32 10.77
C LEU A 21 -12.95 -19.62 10.43
N GLN A 22 -12.67 -19.39 9.14
CA GLN A 22 -11.47 -18.68 8.68
C GLN A 22 -11.64 -17.16 8.57
N ALA A 23 -12.76 -16.59 9.02
CA ALA A 23 -12.91 -15.15 9.13
C ALA A 23 -11.90 -14.61 10.16
N ALA A 24 -10.71 -14.25 9.68
CA ALA A 24 -9.68 -13.63 10.49
C ALA A 24 -10.21 -12.29 11.00
N GLU A 25 -10.17 -12.11 12.31
CA GLU A 25 -10.46 -10.84 12.95
C GLU A 25 -9.40 -9.83 12.50
N VAL A 26 -9.82 -8.78 11.78
CA VAL A 26 -8.94 -7.68 11.40
C VAL A 26 -8.65 -6.89 12.67
N LYS A 27 -7.47 -7.11 13.25
CA LYS A 27 -7.02 -6.32 14.40
C LYS A 27 -6.94 -4.84 14.00
N SER A 28 -7.50 -3.99 14.86
CA SER A 28 -7.43 -2.54 14.66
C SER A 28 -5.99 -2.05 14.67
N VAL A 29 -5.60 -1.26 13.67
CA VAL A 29 -4.29 -0.62 13.61
C VAL A 29 -4.30 0.65 14.46
N LYS A 30 -3.42 0.71 15.46
CA LYS A 30 -3.31 1.88 16.36
C LYS A 30 -2.37 2.97 15.83
N TYR A 31 -1.31 2.56 15.13
CA TYR A 31 -0.27 3.47 14.66
C TYR A 31 0.14 3.12 13.24
N VAL A 32 0.36 4.15 12.42
CA VAL A 32 0.93 4.05 11.07
C VAL A 32 2.17 4.92 11.02
N PHE A 33 3.30 4.32 10.66
CA PHE A 33 4.57 5.03 10.45
C PHE A 33 4.91 4.97 8.96
N LEU A 34 4.91 6.13 8.30
CA LEU A 34 5.17 6.24 6.86
C LEU A 34 6.57 6.85 6.65
N PHE A 35 7.45 6.10 5.97
CA PHE A 35 8.78 6.55 5.60
C PHE A 35 8.83 6.80 4.10
N ILE A 36 9.14 8.03 3.69
CA ILE A 36 9.23 8.44 2.28
C ILE A 36 10.69 8.75 1.96
N GLY A 37 11.32 7.92 1.12
CA GLY A 37 12.58 8.28 0.48
C GLY A 37 12.31 9.06 -0.79
N ASP A 38 12.39 10.38 -0.76
CA ASP A 38 12.19 11.22 -1.96
C ASP A 38 13.25 10.87 -3.02
N GLY A 39 12.81 10.62 -4.26
CA GLY A 39 13.67 10.14 -5.34
C GLY A 39 14.29 8.75 -5.14
N MET A 40 13.86 7.98 -4.14
CA MET A 40 14.43 6.66 -3.84
C MET A 40 13.79 5.55 -4.68
N SER A 41 14.46 5.17 -5.75
CA SER A 41 14.11 3.99 -6.55
C SER A 41 14.99 2.77 -6.23
N ILE A 42 14.78 1.66 -6.94
CA ILE A 42 15.51 0.41 -6.73
C ILE A 42 17.04 0.58 -6.82
N PRO A 43 17.60 1.27 -7.84
CA PRO A 43 19.03 1.58 -7.89
C PRO A 43 19.60 2.27 -6.65
N GLN A 44 18.92 3.29 -6.12
CA GLN A 44 19.39 3.99 -4.91
C GLN A 44 19.42 3.02 -3.72
N ARG A 45 18.36 2.21 -3.55
CA ARG A 45 18.30 1.21 -2.47
C ARG A 45 19.40 0.17 -2.59
N MET A 46 19.63 -0.37 -3.77
CA MET A 46 20.68 -1.37 -4.01
C MET A 46 22.08 -0.81 -3.75
N MET A 47 22.35 0.41 -4.20
CA MET A 47 23.64 1.07 -3.98
C MET A 47 23.93 1.24 -2.48
N THR A 48 22.94 1.70 -1.70
CA THR A 48 23.08 1.85 -0.25
C THR A 48 23.23 0.50 0.44
N ASP A 49 22.47 -0.51 0.03
CA ASP A 49 22.56 -1.86 0.59
C ASP A 49 23.96 -2.46 0.38
N GLU A 50 24.49 -2.40 -0.84
CA GLU A 50 25.85 -2.88 -1.16
C GLU A 50 26.92 -2.11 -0.36
N TYR A 51 26.76 -0.79 -0.23
CA TYR A 51 27.67 0.02 0.57
C TYR A 51 27.70 -0.46 2.03
N LEU A 52 26.53 -0.63 2.66
CA LEU A 52 26.41 -1.07 4.06
C LEU A 52 26.94 -2.48 4.27
N GLN A 53 26.75 -3.38 3.30
CA GLN A 53 27.30 -4.73 3.38
C GLN A 53 28.84 -4.70 3.41
N ARG A 54 29.48 -3.80 2.64
CA ARG A 54 30.94 -3.66 2.59
C ARG A 54 31.55 -2.95 3.78
N THR A 55 30.90 -1.90 4.28
CA THR A 55 31.47 -1.04 5.33
C THR A 55 31.09 -1.50 6.73
N GLU A 56 29.84 -1.93 6.92
CA GLU A 56 29.25 -2.20 8.23
C GLU A 56 28.85 -3.67 8.42
N LYS A 57 29.04 -4.52 7.40
CA LYS A 57 28.66 -5.96 7.41
C LYS A 57 27.19 -6.18 7.77
N ARG A 58 26.31 -5.26 7.36
CA ARG A 58 24.86 -5.35 7.54
C ARG A 58 24.11 -4.91 6.27
N GLY A 59 22.88 -5.37 6.11
CA GLY A 59 21.99 -4.93 5.02
C GLY A 59 21.23 -3.64 5.36
N LEU A 60 20.57 -3.09 4.34
CA LEU A 60 19.65 -1.97 4.47
C LEU A 60 18.35 -2.42 5.14
N LEU A 61 18.00 -1.79 6.27
CA LEU A 61 16.89 -2.23 7.14
C LEU A 61 15.53 -2.31 6.42
N ILE A 62 15.25 -1.38 5.50
CA ILE A 62 13.98 -1.36 4.75
C ILE A 62 13.80 -2.60 3.84
N ASN A 63 14.88 -3.34 3.54
CA ASN A 63 14.81 -4.61 2.81
C ASN A 63 14.31 -5.77 3.69
N GLN A 64 14.28 -5.61 5.02
CA GLN A 64 13.81 -6.64 5.97
C GLN A 64 12.29 -6.59 6.21
N LEU A 65 11.58 -5.61 5.64
CA LEU A 65 10.13 -5.56 5.73
C LEU A 65 9.50 -6.77 4.99
N GLU A 66 8.54 -7.43 5.64
CA GLU A 66 7.95 -8.70 5.18
C GLU A 66 7.29 -8.60 3.81
N CYS A 67 6.66 -7.45 3.51
CA CYS A 67 5.94 -7.22 2.28
C CYS A 67 6.67 -6.21 1.39
N GLN A 68 6.83 -6.55 0.12
CA GLN A 68 7.45 -5.71 -0.89
C GLN A 68 6.58 -5.66 -2.14
N GLY A 69 6.56 -4.52 -2.82
CA GLY A 69 5.75 -4.31 -4.02
C GLY A 69 6.28 -3.17 -4.87
N LEU A 70 5.82 -3.14 -6.13
CA LEU A 70 6.13 -2.06 -7.08
C LEU A 70 4.94 -1.13 -7.21
N THR A 71 5.20 0.17 -7.31
CA THR A 71 4.17 1.21 -7.41
C THR A 71 4.34 2.01 -8.70
N ARG A 72 3.24 2.26 -9.42
CA ARG A 72 3.23 3.13 -10.59
C ARG A 72 3.02 4.59 -10.20
N THR A 73 4.03 5.42 -10.44
CA THR A 73 4.11 6.80 -9.91
C THR A 73 3.68 7.89 -10.90
N SER A 74 3.16 7.58 -12.08
CA SER A 74 2.78 8.62 -13.04
C SER A 74 1.75 9.61 -12.47
N ALA A 75 1.89 10.89 -12.80
CA ALA A 75 0.91 11.92 -12.51
C ALA A 75 -0.30 11.82 -13.45
N ALA A 76 -1.35 12.60 -13.21
CA ALA A 76 -2.55 12.61 -14.06
C ALA A 76 -2.28 13.25 -15.44
N ASN A 77 -1.35 14.20 -15.53
CA ASN A 77 -0.99 14.89 -16.78
C ASN A 77 0.39 14.53 -17.34
N ALA A 78 1.16 13.66 -16.68
CA ALA A 78 2.53 13.35 -17.08
C ALA A 78 2.94 11.92 -16.72
N PHE A 79 3.77 11.30 -17.58
CA PHE A 79 4.37 10.01 -17.28
C PHE A 79 5.34 10.08 -16.10
N ILE A 80 6.12 11.17 -16.01
CA ILE A 80 7.06 11.45 -14.92
C ILE A 80 6.38 12.43 -13.95
N THR A 81 6.18 12.00 -12.70
CA THR A 81 5.60 12.83 -11.62
C THR A 81 6.64 13.72 -10.97
N ASP A 82 6.20 14.79 -10.34
CA ASP A 82 6.98 15.52 -9.33
C ASP A 82 6.64 15.08 -7.89
N SER A 83 7.32 15.68 -6.90
CA SER A 83 7.09 15.41 -5.48
C SER A 83 5.72 15.92 -4.99
N ALA A 84 5.17 16.97 -5.60
CA ALA A 84 3.87 17.53 -5.21
C ALA A 84 2.70 16.58 -5.56
N ALA A 85 2.65 16.10 -6.80
CA ALA A 85 1.60 15.21 -7.25
C ALA A 85 1.70 13.82 -6.60
N SER A 86 2.92 13.30 -6.41
CA SER A 86 3.14 12.02 -5.74
C SER A 86 2.84 12.11 -4.24
N GLY A 87 3.23 13.19 -3.56
CA GLY A 87 2.86 13.45 -2.17
C GLY A 87 1.34 13.51 -1.97
N THR A 88 0.63 14.18 -2.90
CA THR A 88 -0.84 14.22 -2.89
C THR A 88 -1.45 12.82 -3.07
N ALA A 89 -0.91 12.01 -3.99
CA ALA A 89 -1.40 10.65 -4.20
C ALA A 89 -1.18 9.74 -2.97
N ILE A 90 -0.03 9.88 -2.29
CA ILE A 90 0.28 9.13 -1.07
C ILE A 90 -0.63 9.58 0.08
N ALA A 91 -0.80 10.89 0.27
CA ALA A 91 -1.55 11.44 1.39
C ALA A 91 -3.07 11.27 1.20
N CYS A 92 -3.59 11.53 0.01
CA CYS A 92 -5.02 11.65 -0.24
C CYS A 92 -5.62 10.47 -1.04
N GLY A 93 -4.79 9.56 -1.54
CA GLY A 93 -5.26 8.38 -2.30
C GLY A 93 -5.70 8.68 -3.75
N GLU A 94 -5.53 9.91 -4.24
CA GLU A 94 -5.93 10.31 -5.60
C GLU A 94 -4.75 10.95 -6.36
N LYS A 95 -4.62 10.59 -7.64
CA LYS A 95 -3.63 11.21 -8.54
C LYS A 95 -4.04 12.62 -8.94
N THR A 96 -3.08 13.53 -8.99
CA THR A 96 -3.27 14.90 -9.48
C THR A 96 -2.23 15.28 -10.54
N ASN A 97 -2.29 16.51 -11.02
CA ASN A 97 -1.32 17.05 -11.98
C ASN A 97 -0.04 17.48 -11.27
N ASN A 98 1.11 17.43 -11.97
CA ASN A 98 2.36 17.98 -11.46
C ASN A 98 2.19 19.44 -10.98
N GLY A 99 2.87 19.79 -9.90
CA GLY A 99 2.82 21.09 -9.25
C GLY A 99 1.62 21.32 -8.32
N ARG A 100 0.71 20.35 -8.18
CA ARG A 100 -0.47 20.48 -7.31
C ARG A 100 -0.31 19.70 -6.02
N ILE A 101 -0.80 20.32 -4.93
CA ILE A 101 -0.77 19.76 -3.58
C ILE A 101 -2.20 19.72 -3.04
N GLY A 102 -2.68 18.55 -2.62
CA GLY A 102 -3.96 18.41 -1.92
C GLY A 102 -5.19 18.76 -2.76
N MET A 103 -5.10 18.64 -4.09
CA MET A 103 -6.19 18.96 -5.01
C MET A 103 -6.36 17.88 -6.07
N ASP A 104 -7.58 17.71 -6.55
CA ASP A 104 -7.90 16.80 -7.66
C ASP A 104 -7.22 17.19 -8.99
N ALA A 105 -7.27 16.30 -9.98
CA ALA A 105 -6.71 16.56 -11.31
C ALA A 105 -7.43 17.70 -12.06
N SER A 106 -8.64 18.10 -11.64
CA SER A 106 -9.32 19.29 -12.16
C SER A 106 -8.78 20.59 -11.58
N GLY A 107 -8.23 20.55 -10.36
CA GLY A 107 -7.75 21.72 -9.62
C GLY A 107 -8.90 22.52 -9.00
N LYS A 108 -10.08 21.90 -8.84
CA LYS A 108 -11.27 22.56 -8.29
C LYS A 108 -11.62 22.07 -6.91
N ASN A 109 -11.35 20.79 -6.63
CA ASN A 109 -11.71 20.18 -5.36
C ASN A 109 -10.46 19.97 -4.51
N LYS A 110 -10.58 20.29 -3.22
CA LYS A 110 -9.58 19.93 -2.21
C LYS A 110 -9.77 18.46 -1.85
N LEU A 111 -8.65 17.77 -1.69
CA LEU A 111 -8.62 16.39 -1.25
C LEU A 111 -8.34 16.34 0.25
N VAL A 112 -8.89 15.33 0.91
CA VAL A 112 -8.63 15.07 2.34
C VAL A 112 -7.50 14.08 2.46
N SER A 113 -6.49 14.44 3.24
CA SER A 113 -5.34 13.57 3.51
C SER A 113 -5.65 12.55 4.60
N SER A 114 -4.95 11.43 4.58
CA SER A 114 -4.99 10.39 5.62
C SER A 114 -4.62 10.94 7.01
N ALA A 115 -3.77 11.98 7.08
CA ALA A 115 -3.45 12.66 8.33
C ALA A 115 -4.63 13.48 8.88
N GLU A 116 -5.41 14.15 8.02
CA GLU A 116 -6.63 14.83 8.44
C GLU A 116 -7.69 13.83 8.90
N VAL A 117 -7.87 12.73 8.16
CA VAL A 117 -8.74 11.62 8.59
C VAL A 117 -8.29 11.08 9.95
N ALA A 118 -7.00 10.85 10.16
CA ALA A 118 -6.48 10.32 11.42
C ALA A 118 -6.56 11.30 12.60
N ARG A 119 -6.59 12.62 12.35
CA ARG A 119 -6.77 13.65 13.40
C ARG A 119 -8.21 13.67 13.90
N ASP A 120 -9.16 13.47 13.00
CA ASP A 120 -10.59 13.66 13.27
C ASP A 120 -11.29 12.37 13.76
N ASN A 121 -10.53 11.26 13.90
CA ASN A 121 -10.97 9.98 14.49
C ASN A 121 -10.24 9.70 15.80
#